data_AF-A0A316KNW2-F1
#
_entry.id   AF-A0A316KNW2-F1
#
_cell.length_a   1.000
_cell.length_b   1.000
_cell.length_c   1.000
_cell.angle_alpha   90.00
_cell.angle_beta   90.00
_cell.angle_gamma   90.00
#
_symmetry.space_group_name_H-M   'P 1'
#
loop_
_entity.id
_entity.type
_entity.pdbx_description
1 polymer ?
#
loop_
_entity_poly.entity_id
_entity_poly.type
_entity_poly.pdbx_seq_one_letter_code
_entity_poly.pdbx_strand_id
1 'polypeptide(L)'
;MSIERTLTQLQVNPRTAERAREIGQLGYMQWLGSLAPQACYLTEATCAYMAAAPFKDTDPAVAEFCALLKTSLDAPLTPLELALPKPRRRGGARERRLSL
;
A
#
# COMPACT_ATOMS: atom_id res chain seq x y z
N MET A 1 -7.63 5.94 -10.21
CA MET A 1 -7.97 6.46 -8.86
C MET A 1 -6.91 7.48 -8.52
N SER A 2 -7.26 8.57 -7.84
CA SER A 2 -6.27 9.52 -7.35
C SER A 2 -5.40 8.87 -6.27
N ILE A 3 -4.09 9.11 -6.32
CA ILE A 3 -3.11 8.72 -5.30
C ILE A 3 -3.57 9.08 -3.88
N GLU A 4 -4.30 10.19 -3.73
CA GLU A 4 -4.84 10.67 -2.47
C GLU A 4 -5.77 9.64 -1.80
N ARG A 5 -6.62 8.96 -2.60
CA ARG A 5 -7.54 7.94 -2.07
C ARG A 5 -6.78 6.71 -1.58
N THR A 6 -5.71 6.33 -2.28
CA THR A 6 -4.81 5.25 -1.85
C THR A 6 -4.14 5.63 -0.53
N LEU A 7 -3.62 6.85 -0.41
CA LEU A 7 -2.97 7.32 0.83
C LEU A 7 -3.92 7.31 2.03
N THR A 8 -5.15 7.77 1.87
CA THR A 8 -6.17 7.70 2.94
C THR A 8 -6.44 6.26 3.40
N GLN A 9 -6.39 5.28 2.49
CA GLN A 9 -6.59 3.86 2.82
C GLN A 9 -5.36 3.22 3.47
N LEU A 10 -4.16 3.72 3.16
CA LEU A 10 -2.91 3.23 3.74
C LEU A 10 -2.70 3.75 5.17
N GLN A 11 -3.21 4.93 5.53
CA GLN A 11 -3.13 5.51 6.88
C GLN A 11 -4.03 4.81 7.93
N VAL A 12 -4.39 3.55 7.70
CA VAL A 12 -5.09 2.72 8.67
C VAL A 12 -4.06 2.14 9.62
N ASN A 13 -3.92 2.73 10.81
CA ASN A 13 -2.96 2.35 11.85
C ASN A 13 -2.92 0.80 12.07
N PRO A 14 -1.93 0.10 11.47
CA PRO A 14 -1.89 -1.34 11.50
C PRO A 14 -1.25 -1.80 12.82
N ARG A 15 -1.93 -2.70 13.54
CA ARG A 15 -1.45 -3.21 14.83
C ARG A 15 -0.19 -4.10 14.72
N THR A 16 0.19 -4.55 13.51
CA THR A 16 1.38 -5.40 13.28
C THR A 16 2.09 -5.04 11.96
N ALA A 17 3.37 -5.38 11.87
CA ALA A 17 4.20 -5.14 10.68
C ALA A 17 3.74 -5.97 9.47
N GLU A 18 3.32 -7.21 9.68
CA GLU A 18 2.76 -8.05 8.60
C GLU A 18 1.50 -7.41 8.02
N ARG A 19 0.69 -6.80 8.89
CA ARG A 19 -0.53 -6.13 8.46
C ARG A 19 -0.23 -4.85 7.69
N ALA A 20 0.81 -4.11 8.09
CA ALA A 20 1.27 -2.95 7.34
C ALA A 20 1.70 -3.35 5.91
N ARG A 21 2.43 -4.45 5.77
CA ARG A 21 2.84 -5.00 4.47
C ARG A 21 1.66 -5.41 3.60
N GLU A 22 0.72 -6.17 4.15
CA GLU A 22 -0.51 -6.56 3.44
C GLU A 22 -1.29 -5.34 2.91
N ILE A 23 -1.40 -4.29 3.73
CA ILE A 23 -2.11 -3.06 3.36
C ILE A 23 -1.31 -2.28 2.31
N GLY A 24 0.01 -2.15 2.47
CA GLY A 24 0.91 -1.51 1.50
C GLY A 24 0.86 -2.17 0.11
N GLN A 25 0.96 -3.51 0.07
CA GLN A 25 0.86 -4.30 -1.16
C GLN A 25 -0.51 -4.15 -1.83
N LEU A 26 -1.59 -4.18 -1.05
CA LEU A 26 -2.94 -3.94 -1.57
C LEU A 26 -3.07 -2.54 -2.17
N GLY A 27 -2.59 -1.51 -1.47
CA GLY A 27 -2.61 -0.14 -1.95
C GLY A 27 -1.83 0.03 -3.24
N TYR A 28 -0.68 -0.64 -3.36
CA TYR A 28 0.11 -0.68 -4.60
C TYR A 28 -0.68 -1.29 -5.76
N MET A 29 -1.29 -2.47 -5.57
CA MET A 29 -2.09 -3.12 -6.61
C MET A 29 -3.30 -2.28 -7.03
N GLN A 30 -3.99 -1.67 -6.07
CA GLN A 30 -5.15 -0.82 -6.34
C GLN A 30 -4.75 0.45 -7.08
N TRP A 31 -3.66 1.10 -6.67
CA TRP A 31 -3.12 2.26 -7.36
C TRP A 31 -2.73 1.91 -8.80
N LEU A 32 -1.96 0.83 -8.99
CA LEU A 32 -1.51 0.35 -10.30
C LEU A 32 -2.70 0.04 -11.24
N GLY A 33 -3.69 -0.71 -10.75
CA GLY A 33 -4.90 -1.03 -11.50
C GLY A 33 -5.81 0.15 -11.79
N SER A 34 -5.48 1.33 -11.27
CA SER A 34 -6.26 2.54 -11.41
C SER A 34 -5.60 3.61 -12.29
N LEU A 35 -4.38 3.35 -12.76
CA LEU A 35 -3.67 4.19 -13.72
C LEU A 35 -4.39 4.20 -15.07
N ALA A 36 -4.25 5.29 -15.83
CA ALA A 36 -4.75 5.31 -17.20
C ALA A 36 -3.94 4.33 -18.08
N PRO A 37 -4.57 3.67 -19.07
CA PRO A 37 -3.89 2.69 -19.92
C PRO A 37 -2.64 3.23 -20.63
N GLN A 38 -2.64 4.52 -20.96
CA GLN A 38 -1.55 5.24 -21.63
C GLN A 38 -0.69 6.07 -20.67
N ALA A 39 -0.85 5.92 -19.36
CA ALA A 39 -0.04 6.67 -18.40
C ALA A 39 1.42 6.20 -18.43
N CYS A 40 2.35 7.15 -18.33
CA CYS A 40 3.77 6.83 -18.14
C CYS A 40 3.98 6.31 -16.73
N TYR A 41 4.21 5.00 -16.58
CA TYR A 41 4.38 4.37 -15.28
C TYR A 41 5.45 5.05 -14.42
N LEU A 42 6.60 5.40 -15.01
CA LEU A 42 7.70 6.02 -14.28
C LEU A 42 7.32 7.39 -13.71
N THR A 43 6.59 8.20 -14.47
CA THR A 43 6.08 9.49 -14.01
C THR A 43 5.08 9.30 -12.87
N GLU A 44 4.10 8.42 -13.06
CA GLU A 44 3.07 8.14 -12.05
C GLU A 44 3.67 7.58 -10.76
N ALA A 45 4.61 6.63 -10.86
CA ALA A 45 5.29 6.04 -9.71
C ALA A 45 6.12 7.07 -8.93
N THR A 46 6.79 7.98 -9.65
CA THR A 46 7.55 9.08 -9.04
C THR A 46 6.61 10.05 -8.31
N CYS A 47 5.52 10.47 -8.95
CA CYS A 47 4.51 11.33 -8.34
C CYS A 47 3.88 10.67 -7.11
N ALA A 48 3.56 9.37 -7.21
CA ALA A 48 3.02 8.59 -6.10
C ALA A 48 3.98 8.51 -4.92
N TYR A 49 5.27 8.26 -5.19
CA TYR A 49 6.30 8.24 -4.16
C TYR A 49 6.45 9.60 -3.48
N MET A 50 6.50 10.69 -4.26
CA MET A 50 6.60 12.05 -3.72
C MET A 50 5.40 12.42 -2.83
N ALA A 51 4.19 12.00 -3.20
CA ALA A 51 2.99 12.22 -2.40
C ALA A 51 2.97 11.37 -1.10
N ALA A 52 3.52 10.16 -1.15
CA ALA A 52 3.54 9.22 -0.04
C ALA A 52 4.70 9.45 0.95
N ALA A 53 5.84 9.97 0.47
CA ALA A 53 7.07 10.13 1.23
C ALA A 53 6.91 10.90 2.56
N PRO A 54 6.08 11.96 2.67
CA PRO A 54 5.89 12.67 3.94
C PRO A 54 5.27 11.83 5.06
N PHE A 55 4.53 10.76 4.72
CA PHE A 55 3.81 9.93 5.69
C PHE A 55 4.53 8.61 6.00
N LYS A 56 5.66 8.32 5.34
CA LYS A 56 6.36 7.04 5.49
C LYS A 56 6.85 6.81 6.93
N ASP A 57 7.19 7.87 7.66
CA ASP A 57 7.76 7.78 9.01
C ASP A 57 6.68 7.62 10.09
N THR A 58 5.44 8.04 9.79
CA THR A 58 4.29 7.96 10.70
C THR A 58 3.43 6.73 10.45
N ASP A 59 3.36 6.26 9.20
CA ASP A 59 2.43 5.23 8.77
C ASP A 59 3.16 4.02 8.18
N PRO A 60 3.26 2.90 8.93
CA PRO A 60 4.00 1.71 8.49
C PRO A 60 3.52 1.13 7.15
N ALA A 61 2.23 1.23 6.83
CA ALA A 61 1.70 0.74 5.56
C ALA A 61 2.06 1.67 4.38
N VAL A 62 2.23 2.97 4.64
CA VAL A 62 2.73 3.92 3.64
C VAL A 62 4.22 3.65 3.38
N ALA A 63 5.00 3.31 4.42
CA ALA A 63 6.39 2.91 4.25
C ALA A 63 6.54 1.69 3.32
N GLU A 64 5.71 0.65 3.51
CA GLU A 64 5.70 -0.55 2.67
C GLU A 64 5.27 -0.21 1.22
N PHE A 65 4.28 0.67 1.02
CA PHE A 65 3.91 1.17 -0.31
C PHE A 65 5.05 1.92 -1.01
N CYS A 66 5.72 2.83 -0.29
CA CYS A 66 6.90 3.55 -0.80
C CYS A 66 8.04 2.60 -1.17
N ALA A 67 8.27 1.54 -0.40
CA ALA A 67 9.28 0.54 -0.68
C ALA A 67 8.98 -0.23 -1.98
N LEU A 68 7.72 -0.55 -2.25
CA LEU A 68 7.30 -1.20 -3.50
C LEU A 68 7.50 -0.29 -4.73
N LEU A 69 7.12 0.99 -4.62
CA LEU A 69 7.38 1.99 -5.67
C LEU A 69 8.87 2.16 -5.95
N LYS A 70 9.68 2.21 -4.90
CA LYS A 70 11.13 2.32 -5.05
C LYS A 70 11.72 1.07 -5.72
N THR A 71 11.28 -0.12 -5.29
CA THR A 71 11.73 -1.39 -5.86
C THR A 71 11.35 -1.53 -7.33
N SER A 72 10.13 -1.12 -7.70
CA SER A 72 9.68 -1.18 -9.08
C SER A 72 10.38 -0.18 -10.00
N LEU A 73 10.79 0.98 -9.47
CA LEU A 73 11.58 1.97 -10.19
C LEU A 73 13.05 1.55 -10.33
N ASP A 74 13.65 1.01 -9.26
CA ASP A 74 15.07 0.66 -9.23
C ASP A 74 15.35 -0.67 -9.98
N ALA A 75 14.39 -1.61 -10.02
CA ALA A 75 14.57 -2.93 -10.61
C ALA A 75 13.32 -3.45 -11.35
N PRO A 76 12.91 -2.81 -12.48
CA PRO A 76 11.63 -3.06 -13.16
C PRO A 76 11.46 -4.46 -13.75
N LEU A 77 12.55 -5.21 -13.94
CA LEU A 77 12.53 -6.59 -14.48
C LEU A 77 12.40 -7.66 -13.39
N THR A 78 12.35 -7.27 -12.12
CA THR A 78 12.27 -8.22 -11.00
C THR A 78 10.80 -8.39 -10.59
N PRO A 79 10.32 -9.63 -10.39
CA PRO A 79 8.97 -9.84 -9.86
C PRO A 79 8.84 -9.16 -8.49
N LEU A 80 7.83 -8.30 -8.33
CA LEU A 80 7.46 -7.80 -7.01
C LEU A 80 6.77 -8.93 -6.24
N GLU A 81 7.21 -9.20 -5.01
CA GLU A 81 6.50 -10.09 -4.11
C GLU A 81 5.23 -9.40 -3.61
N LEU A 82 4.14 -9.55 -4.38
CA LEU A 82 2.81 -9.08 -4.01
C LEU A 82 1.99 -10.26 -3.52
N ALA A 83 1.55 -10.21 -2.26
CA ALA A 83 0.60 -11.17 -1.72
C ALA A 83 -0.77 -10.48 -1.54
N LEU A 84 -1.83 -11.17 -1.92
CA LEU A 84 -3.17 -10.72 -1.56
C LEU A 84 -3.32 -10.78 -0.03
N PRO A 85 -3.89 -9.74 0.60
CA PRO A 85 -4.12 -9.75 2.03
C PRO A 85 -5.00 -10.95 2.41
N LYS A 86 -4.63 -11.65 3.48
CA LYS A 86 -5.41 -12.81 3.92
C LYS A 86 -6.84 -12.36 4.28
N PRO A 87 -7.88 -13.04 3.76
CA PRO A 87 -9.26 -12.68 4.08
C PRO A 87 -9.50 -12.85 5.59
N ARG A 88 -9.83 -11.75 6.28
CA ARG A 88 -10.18 -11.74 7.70
C ARG A 88 -11.53 -11.05 7.88
N ARG A 89 -12.44 -11.70 8.62
CA ARG A 89 -13.75 -11.10 8.96
C ARG A 89 -13.54 -10.00 10.01
N ARG A 90 -13.75 -8.75 9.61
CA ARG A 90 -13.79 -7.60 10.53
C ARG A 90 -15.02 -7.73 11.44
N GLY A 91 -14.84 -7.70 12.77
CA GLY A 91 -15.97 -7.59 13.71
C GLY A 91 -16.65 -8.91 14.14
N GLY A 92 -16.03 -10.07 13.91
CA GLY A 92 -16.49 -11.32 14.51
C GLY A 92 -16.41 -11.30 16.04
N ALA A 93 -17.24 -12.08 16.72
CA ALA A 93 -17.30 -12.12 18.20
C ALA A 93 -15.92 -12.35 18.87
N ARG A 94 -15.00 -13.06 18.18
CA ARG A 94 -13.64 -13.30 18.64
C ARG A 94 -12.74 -12.05 18.62
N GLU A 95 -12.84 -11.19 17.61
CA GLU A 95 -12.09 -9.92 17.54
C GLU A 95 -12.62 -8.89 18.54
N ARG A 96 -13.95 -8.90 18.81
CA ARG A 96 -14.54 -8.04 19.85
C ARG A 96 -14.05 -8.41 21.25
N ARG A 97 -13.83 -9.70 21.53
CA ARG A 97 -13.28 -10.16 22.81
C ARG A 97 -11.80 -9.82 23.02
N LEU A 98 -11.05 -9.57 21.95
CA LEU A 98 -9.64 -9.16 22.01
C LEU A 98 -9.47 -7.62 22.08
N SER A 99 -10.57 -6.88 21.97
CA SER A 99 -10.60 -5.41 22.01
C SER A 99 -11.26 -4.85 23.28
N LEU A 100 -11.61 -5.73 24.23
CA LEU A 100 -12.02 -5.43 25.61
C LEU A 100 -10.83 -5.71 26.52
#